data_AF-A0AAD6CC61-F1
#
_entry.id   AF-A0AAD6CC61-F1
#
_cell.length_a   1.000
_cell.length_b   1.000
_cell.length_c   1.000
_cell.angle_alpha   90.00
_cell.angle_beta   90.00
_cell.angle_gamma   90.00
#
_symmetry.space_group_name_H-M   'P 1'
#
loop_
_entity.id
_entity.type
_entity.pdbx_description
1 polymer ?
#
loop_
_entity_poly.entity_id
_entity_poly.type
_entity_poly.pdbx_seq_one_letter_code
_entity_poly.pdbx_strand_id
1 'polypeptide(L)'
;MADILTQLQTCLDQLATQFYATLGYLSTYHDNSPATPPPGIPSAAPALAKMSKNTTSPPVPASIAASAGGAAAAAGAEQSPVPPPTQQPGTEPGAVEGEDPNLLPQPDSPRTFAARQRELARDLIIKEQQIEYLISVLPGIGASEAEQEARIRELETQLREVEKERVAKAEELKRLRGRLEDVLGAVSVGLYGDR
;
A
#
# COMPACT_ATOMS: atom_id res chain seq x y z
N MET A 1 -15.31 -0.73 -20.91
CA MET A 1 -14.20 -0.34 -20.01
C MET A 1 -14.79 -0.11 -18.62
N ALA A 2 -15.22 -1.19 -17.94
CA ALA A 2 -16.00 -1.11 -16.70
C ALA A 2 -15.13 -1.07 -15.42
N ASP A 3 -13.81 -1.10 -15.59
CA ASP A 3 -12.84 -1.32 -14.52
C ASP A 3 -12.55 -0.07 -13.66
N ILE A 4 -13.06 1.10 -14.07
CA ILE A 4 -12.79 2.38 -13.38
C ILE A 4 -13.38 2.40 -11.96
N LEU A 5 -14.55 1.77 -11.75
CA LEU A 5 -15.14 1.63 -10.41
C LEU A 5 -14.31 0.70 -9.52
N THR A 6 -13.84 -0.43 -10.06
CA THR A 6 -12.94 -1.37 -9.38
C THR A 6 -11.60 -0.72 -9.04
N GLN A 7 -11.07 0.08 -9.96
CA GLN A 7 -9.85 0.86 -9.79
C GLN A 7 -10.01 1.91 -8.68
N LEU A 8 -11.15 2.62 -8.63
CA LEU A 8 -11.45 3.58 -7.58
C LEU A 8 -11.55 2.91 -6.21
N GLN A 9 -12.22 1.75 -6.10
CA GLN A 9 -12.23 0.94 -4.88
C GLN A 9 -10.79 0.57 -4.44
N THR A 10 -9.99 0.07 -5.37
CA THR A 10 -8.58 -0.29 -5.13
C THR A 10 -7.74 0.91 -4.67
N CYS A 11 -7.96 2.10 -5.25
CA CYS A 11 -7.30 3.34 -4.83
C CYS A 11 -7.71 3.77 -3.42
N LEU A 12 -8.99 3.62 -3.05
CA LEU A 12 -9.50 3.95 -1.71
C LEU A 12 -8.93 2.99 -0.66
N ASP A 13 -8.89 1.68 -0.94
CA ASP A 13 -8.30 0.67 -0.06
C ASP A 13 -6.78 0.89 0.16
N GLN A 14 -6.05 1.29 -0.90
CA GLN A 14 -4.66 1.70 -0.81
C GLN A 14 -4.49 2.95 0.07
N LEU A 15 -5.35 3.96 -0.11
CA LEU A 15 -5.30 5.21 0.65
C LEU A 15 -5.58 4.96 2.15
N ALA A 16 -6.57 4.13 2.48
CA ALA A 16 -6.83 3.71 3.86
C ALA A 16 -5.63 2.97 4.49
N THR A 17 -4.98 2.10 3.72
CA THR A 17 -3.75 1.40 4.13
C THR A 17 -2.60 2.39 4.39
N GLN A 18 -2.46 3.41 3.52
CA GLN A 18 -1.47 4.48 3.70
C GLN A 18 -1.78 5.37 4.90
N PHE A 19 -3.03 5.71 5.19
CA PHE A 19 -3.38 6.42 6.43
C PHE A 19 -2.99 5.63 7.68
N TYR A 20 -3.25 4.32 7.73
CA TYR A 20 -2.81 3.50 8.85
C TYR A 20 -1.28 3.45 8.97
N ALA A 21 -0.57 3.21 7.86
CA ALA A 21 0.89 3.14 7.85
C ALA A 21 1.56 4.48 8.22
N THR A 22 1.00 5.61 7.77
CA THR A 22 1.52 6.96 8.09
C THR A 22 1.30 7.32 9.56
N LEU A 23 0.12 7.07 10.11
CA LEU A 23 -0.16 7.27 11.54
C LEU A 23 0.70 6.34 12.42
N GLY A 24 0.87 5.09 12.00
CA GLY A 24 1.78 4.13 12.65
C GLY A 24 3.22 4.64 12.67
N TYR A 25 3.76 5.01 11.51
CA TYR A 25 5.12 5.55 11.38
C TYR A 25 5.33 6.82 12.22
N LEU A 26 4.39 7.78 12.18
CA LEU A 26 4.44 8.99 13.00
C LEU A 26 4.41 8.64 14.51
N SER A 27 3.63 7.64 14.91
CA SER A 27 3.53 7.23 16.32
C SER A 27 4.76 6.46 16.81
N THR A 28 5.45 5.68 15.97
CA THR A 28 6.60 4.85 16.41
C THR A 28 7.95 5.50 16.24
N TYR A 29 8.16 6.35 15.23
CA TYR A 29 9.48 6.91 14.89
C TYR A 29 9.69 8.37 15.31
N HIS A 30 8.74 9.00 15.99
CA HIS A 30 8.89 10.38 16.45
C HIS A 30 10.00 10.53 17.51
N ASP A 31 10.69 11.66 17.47
CA ASP A 31 11.62 12.06 18.51
C ASP A 31 10.89 12.14 19.86
N ASN A 32 11.30 11.31 20.82
CA ASN A 32 10.82 11.33 22.20
C ASN A 32 11.48 12.50 22.97
N SER A 33 11.41 13.70 22.39
CA SER A 33 12.05 14.90 22.91
C SER A 33 11.47 15.23 24.29
N PRO A 34 12.30 15.40 25.33
CA PRO A 34 11.80 15.77 26.65
C PRO A 34 11.09 17.13 26.55
N ALA A 35 9.93 17.24 27.20
CA ALA A 35 9.15 18.47 27.22
C ALA A 35 10.05 19.66 27.64
N THR A 36 10.05 20.73 26.85
CA THR A 36 10.87 21.91 27.13
C THR A 36 10.52 22.43 28.53
N PRO A 37 11.48 22.48 29.47
CA PRO A 37 11.18 22.88 30.84
C PRO A 37 10.67 24.33 30.86
N PRO A 38 9.55 24.62 31.53
CA PRO A 38 8.99 25.97 31.54
C PRO A 38 9.96 26.96 32.20
N PRO A 39 10.04 28.21 31.70
CA PRO A 39 11.00 29.19 32.19
C PRO A 39 10.71 29.55 33.65
N GLY A 40 11.62 29.19 34.55
CA GLY A 40 11.56 29.57 35.97
C GLY A 40 11.71 28.43 36.99
N ILE A 41 11.70 27.16 36.59
CA ILE A 41 11.95 26.02 37.50
C ILE A 41 13.18 25.20 37.09
N PRO A 42 14.29 25.21 37.87
CA PRO A 42 15.56 24.56 37.51
C PRO A 42 15.57 23.03 37.64
N SER A 43 14.41 22.39 37.85
CA SER A 43 14.28 20.93 37.91
C SER A 43 12.86 20.47 37.51
N ALA A 44 12.44 20.81 36.30
CA ALA A 44 11.24 20.23 35.70
C ALA A 44 11.58 18.85 35.09
N ALA A 45 11.35 17.80 35.90
CA ALA A 45 11.61 16.37 35.66
C ALA A 45 13.10 15.93 35.61
N PRO A 46 13.49 14.88 36.34
CA PRO A 46 14.73 14.17 36.06
C PRO A 46 14.60 13.47 34.70
N ALA A 47 15.70 13.38 33.96
CA ALA A 47 15.72 12.63 32.70
C ALA A 47 15.22 11.19 32.92
N LEU A 48 14.39 10.68 32.01
CA LEU A 48 13.80 9.33 32.03
C LEU A 48 14.84 8.24 31.71
N ALA A 49 16.01 8.33 32.33
CA ALA A 49 17.05 7.32 32.28
C ALA A 49 16.56 6.06 33.00
N LYS A 50 16.08 5.08 32.21
CA LYS A 50 15.92 3.67 32.60
C LYS A 50 14.85 3.41 33.67
N MET A 51 13.63 3.90 33.47
CA MET A 51 12.47 3.22 34.06
C MET A 51 12.32 1.85 33.39
N SER A 52 12.60 0.76 34.13
CA SER A 52 12.34 -0.60 33.66
C SER A 52 10.85 -0.74 33.36
N LYS A 53 10.49 -0.94 32.09
CA LYS A 53 9.10 -0.98 31.65
C LYS A 53 8.38 -2.13 32.35
N ASN A 54 7.17 -1.84 32.83
CA ASN A 54 6.40 -2.66 33.77
C ASN A 54 6.46 -4.16 33.45
N THR A 55 7.02 -4.98 34.35
CA THR A 55 7.01 -6.44 34.18
C THR A 55 5.58 -6.94 34.32
N THR A 56 4.98 -7.33 33.20
CA THR A 56 3.65 -7.95 33.17
C THR A 56 3.72 -9.41 33.59
N SER A 57 4.14 -9.66 34.83
CA SER A 57 4.00 -10.97 35.45
C SER A 57 2.50 -11.24 35.70
N PRO A 58 1.89 -12.26 35.07
CA PRO A 58 0.50 -12.59 35.33
C PRO A 58 0.31 -13.03 36.80
N PRO A 59 -0.87 -12.82 37.40
CA PRO A 59 -1.07 -13.07 38.82
C PRO A 59 -1.03 -14.58 39.12
N VAL A 60 0.05 -15.02 39.77
CA VAL A 60 0.11 -16.34 40.42
C VAL A 60 -0.78 -16.29 41.67
N PRO A 61 -1.72 -17.24 41.87
CA PRO A 61 -2.63 -17.20 43.00
C PRO A 61 -1.90 -17.40 44.33
N ALA A 62 -2.40 -16.75 45.39
CA ALA A 62 -1.76 -16.69 46.70
C ALA A 62 -1.86 -18.03 47.46
N SER A 63 -0.83 -18.90 47.35
CA SER A 63 -0.77 -20.14 48.16
C SER A 63 0.62 -20.67 48.55
N ILE A 64 1.73 -19.93 48.38
CA ILE A 64 3.02 -20.25 49.06
C ILE A 64 3.68 -18.98 49.63
N ALA A 65 3.01 -18.32 50.57
CA ALA A 65 3.61 -17.28 51.41
C ALA A 65 4.07 -17.87 52.75
N ALA A 66 5.00 -18.83 52.73
CA ALA A 66 5.60 -19.38 53.95
C ALA A 66 6.98 -20.04 53.74
N SER A 67 7.90 -19.68 54.64
CA SER A 67 9.16 -20.35 55.05
C SER A 67 10.49 -19.96 54.38
N ALA A 68 11.54 -19.88 55.23
CA ALA A 68 12.95 -19.53 55.00
C ALA A 68 13.23 -18.12 54.42
N GLY A 69 13.89 -17.16 55.10
CA GLY A 69 14.51 -17.13 56.44
C GLY A 69 16.05 -17.07 56.41
N GLY A 70 16.66 -16.16 57.17
CA GLY A 70 18.10 -16.25 57.53
C GLY A 70 19.06 -15.15 57.04
N ALA A 71 19.10 -14.03 57.79
CA ALA A 71 20.27 -13.29 58.27
C ALA A 71 21.68 -13.30 57.57
N ALA A 72 22.22 -12.07 57.41
CA ALA A 72 23.52 -11.57 57.91
C ALA A 72 24.85 -11.63 57.09
N ALA A 73 25.35 -10.40 56.82
CA ALA A 73 26.68 -9.86 57.18
C ALA A 73 27.93 -9.93 56.24
N ALA A 74 28.77 -8.89 56.41
CA ALA A 74 30.12 -8.61 55.89
C ALA A 74 30.26 -8.39 54.35
N ALA A 75 30.74 -7.26 53.81
CA ALA A 75 31.88 -6.36 54.09
C ALA A 75 33.22 -6.84 53.50
N GLY A 76 33.78 -6.04 52.58
CA GLY A 76 35.08 -6.25 51.91
C GLY A 76 35.17 -5.36 50.67
N ALA A 77 36.31 -4.67 50.45
CA ALA A 77 36.45 -3.60 49.46
C ALA A 77 37.68 -3.76 48.55
N GLU A 78 37.73 -2.91 47.51
CA GLU A 78 38.90 -2.54 46.68
C GLU A 78 39.57 -3.60 45.78
N GLN A 79 39.58 -3.36 44.45
CA GLN A 79 40.75 -2.80 43.72
C GLN A 79 40.51 -2.75 42.20
N SER A 80 41.14 -1.78 41.52
CA SER A 80 41.35 -1.73 40.06
C SER A 80 42.85 -1.71 39.78
N PRO A 81 43.32 -2.12 38.59
CA PRO A 81 43.82 -1.10 37.63
C PRO A 81 43.62 -1.43 36.13
N VAL A 82 44.14 -0.51 35.29
CA VAL A 82 43.99 -0.30 33.83
C VAL A 82 45.36 -0.53 33.09
N PRO A 83 45.61 -0.23 31.77
CA PRO A 83 44.81 -0.14 30.52
C PRO A 83 45.38 -0.98 29.28
N PRO A 84 45.87 -0.42 28.13
CA PRO A 84 45.33 -0.52 26.73
C PRO A 84 46.29 -1.29 25.75
N PRO A 85 46.41 -1.12 24.38
CA PRO A 85 45.77 -0.22 23.38
C PRO A 85 45.47 -0.80 21.94
N THR A 86 45.22 0.11 20.96
CA THR A 86 45.15 -0.01 19.47
C THR A 86 43.86 -0.59 18.83
N GLN A 87 43.34 -0.10 17.68
CA GLN A 87 43.83 0.94 16.74
C GLN A 87 42.69 1.77 16.08
N GLN A 88 43.03 2.69 15.16
CA GLN A 88 42.22 3.81 14.64
C GLN A 88 41.09 3.45 13.62
N PRO A 89 40.18 4.40 13.31
CA PRO A 89 38.90 4.12 12.64
C PRO A 89 38.92 4.27 11.11
N GLY A 90 37.91 3.67 10.45
CA GLY A 90 37.50 4.09 9.11
C GLY A 90 36.69 3.05 8.34
N THR A 91 35.34 3.11 8.45
CA THR A 91 34.34 2.97 7.36
C THR A 91 32.93 3.11 7.92
N GLU A 92 32.05 3.82 7.20
CA GLU A 92 30.60 3.89 7.47
C GLU A 92 29.85 2.65 6.88
N PRO A 93 28.51 2.61 6.76
CA PRO A 93 27.65 2.11 7.82
C PRO A 93 26.75 0.95 7.36
N GLY A 94 26.29 0.13 8.32
CA GLY A 94 25.22 -0.84 8.09
C GLY A 94 25.61 -2.28 8.34
N ALA A 95 25.42 -2.72 9.59
CA ALA A 95 25.14 -4.11 9.90
C ALA A 95 23.84 -4.10 10.73
N VAL A 96 22.75 -4.57 10.13
CA VAL A 96 21.54 -4.95 10.85
C VAL A 96 21.85 -6.24 11.63
N GLU A 97 22.32 -6.09 12.86
CA GLU A 97 22.34 -7.19 13.82
C GLU A 97 20.92 -7.42 14.33
N GLY A 98 20.52 -8.68 14.43
CA GLY A 98 19.12 -9.09 14.43
C GLY A 98 18.27 -8.45 15.53
N GLU A 99 17.26 -7.68 15.13
CA GLU A 99 16.21 -7.19 16.03
C GLU A 99 15.26 -8.35 16.40
N ASP A 100 15.08 -8.58 17.71
CA ASP A 100 13.96 -9.37 18.23
C ASP A 100 12.65 -8.79 17.66
N PRO A 101 11.74 -9.61 17.10
CA PRO A 101 10.51 -9.14 16.44
C PRO A 101 9.47 -8.50 17.38
N ASN A 102 9.83 -8.30 18.64
CA ASN A 102 9.02 -7.71 19.70
C ASN A 102 9.69 -6.45 20.32
N LEU A 103 10.85 -6.02 19.80
CA LEU A 103 11.47 -4.76 20.18
C LEU A 103 10.85 -3.61 19.36
N LEU A 104 10.58 -2.49 20.02
CA LEU A 104 10.11 -1.30 19.31
C LEU A 104 11.26 -0.71 18.48
N PRO A 105 11.04 -0.33 17.21
CA PRO A 105 12.09 0.24 16.38
C PRO A 105 12.59 1.56 16.95
N GLN A 106 13.86 1.88 16.70
CA GLN A 106 14.48 3.09 17.23
C GLN A 106 13.89 4.35 16.57
N PRO A 107 13.72 5.47 17.31
CA PRO A 107 13.28 6.74 16.74
C PRO A 107 14.18 7.22 15.60
N ASP A 108 13.58 7.85 14.59
CA ASP A 108 14.32 8.45 13.48
C ASP A 108 14.99 9.75 13.89
N SER A 109 16.11 10.11 13.25
CA SER A 109 16.68 11.45 13.41
C SER A 109 15.66 12.53 12.99
N PRO A 110 15.61 13.71 13.63
CA PRO A 110 14.59 14.73 13.35
C PRO A 110 14.61 15.19 11.89
N ARG A 111 15.79 15.20 11.25
CA ARG A 111 15.94 15.51 9.83
C ARG A 111 15.33 14.43 8.94
N THR A 112 15.56 13.16 9.27
CA THR A 112 15.00 11.99 8.55
C THR A 112 13.49 11.94 8.72
N PHE A 113 12.99 12.06 9.95
CA PHE A 113 11.57 12.06 10.29
C PHE A 113 10.81 13.18 9.55
N ALA A 114 11.32 14.42 9.59
CA ALA A 114 10.71 15.54 8.87
C ALA A 114 10.82 15.42 7.34
N ALA A 115 11.80 14.68 6.81
CA ALA A 115 11.86 14.37 5.38
C ALA A 115 10.78 13.33 4.99
N ARG A 116 10.72 12.20 5.72
CA ARG A 116 9.71 11.14 5.51
C ARG A 116 8.29 11.69 5.68
N GLN A 117 8.02 12.52 6.70
CA GLN A 117 6.72 13.15 6.90
C GLN A 117 6.24 13.94 5.67
N ARG A 118 7.14 14.68 5.00
CA ARG A 118 6.81 15.43 3.77
C ARG A 118 6.61 14.54 2.56
N GLU A 119 7.34 13.43 2.48
CA GLU A 119 7.19 12.43 1.43
C GLU A 119 5.84 11.72 1.53
N LEU A 120 5.50 11.23 2.73
CA LEU A 120 4.22 10.61 3.05
C LEU A 120 3.04 11.55 2.79
N ALA A 121 3.15 12.82 3.20
CA ALA A 121 2.13 13.83 2.91
C ALA A 121 1.97 14.09 1.41
N ARG A 122 3.07 14.09 0.64
CA ARG A 122 3.02 14.25 -0.82
C ARG A 122 2.34 13.07 -1.50
N ASP A 123 2.64 11.85 -1.10
CA ASP A 123 2.03 10.64 -1.68
C ASP A 123 0.51 10.61 -1.44
N LEU A 124 0.06 10.94 -0.22
CA LEU A 124 -1.37 11.08 0.10
C LEU A 124 -2.08 12.11 -0.80
N ILE A 125 -1.47 13.29 -1.02
CA ILE A 125 -2.04 14.34 -1.88
C ILE A 125 -2.11 13.87 -3.36
N ILE A 126 -1.10 13.15 -3.84
CA ILE A 126 -1.10 12.60 -5.22
C ILE A 126 -2.18 11.52 -5.35
N LYS A 127 -2.38 10.69 -4.33
CA LYS A 127 -3.44 9.67 -4.29
C LYS A 127 -4.85 10.29 -4.24
N GLU A 128 -5.03 11.37 -3.49
CA GLU A 128 -6.28 12.15 -3.49
C GLU A 128 -6.59 12.71 -4.88
N GLN A 129 -5.63 13.36 -5.54
CA GLN A 129 -5.76 13.85 -6.92
C GLN A 129 -6.05 12.71 -7.92
N GLN A 130 -5.44 11.54 -7.74
CA GLN A 130 -5.73 10.37 -8.56
C GLN A 130 -7.18 9.90 -8.40
N ILE A 131 -7.72 9.91 -7.17
CA ILE A 131 -9.12 9.55 -6.89
C ILE A 131 -10.07 10.61 -7.48
N GLU A 132 -9.80 11.90 -7.29
CA GLU A 132 -10.59 12.99 -7.88
C GLU A 132 -10.65 12.87 -9.41
N TYR A 133 -9.50 12.63 -10.05
CA TYR A 133 -9.44 12.38 -11.49
C TYR A 133 -10.26 11.16 -11.89
N LEU A 134 -10.13 10.02 -11.20
CA LEU A 134 -10.92 8.82 -11.49
C LEU A 134 -12.43 9.07 -11.35
N ILE A 135 -12.87 9.83 -10.34
CA ILE A 135 -14.26 10.28 -10.18
C ILE A 135 -14.70 11.11 -11.39
N SER A 136 -13.89 12.08 -11.83
CA SER A 136 -14.22 12.96 -12.96
C SER A 136 -14.36 12.21 -14.30
N VAL A 137 -13.69 11.05 -14.44
CA VAL A 137 -13.68 10.21 -15.65
C VAL A 137 -14.70 9.06 -15.56
N LEU A 138 -15.51 8.97 -14.49
CA LEU A 138 -16.51 7.91 -14.34
C LEU A 138 -17.54 7.94 -15.51
N PRO A 139 -17.65 6.86 -16.30
CA PRO A 139 -18.55 6.84 -17.44
C PRO A 139 -20.01 6.86 -16.95
N GLY A 140 -20.79 7.83 -17.45
CA GLY A 140 -22.18 8.05 -17.04
C GLY A 140 -22.35 8.97 -15.83
N ILE A 141 -21.28 9.54 -15.25
CA ILE A 141 -21.39 10.57 -14.22
C ILE A 141 -22.18 11.78 -14.76
N GLY A 142 -23.17 12.24 -14.00
CA GLY A 142 -24.05 13.36 -14.39
C GLY A 142 -25.17 13.02 -15.38
N ALA A 143 -25.24 11.81 -15.96
CA ALA A 143 -26.36 11.38 -16.78
C ALA A 143 -27.43 10.68 -15.93
N SER A 144 -28.70 11.01 -16.12
CA SER A 144 -29.81 10.36 -15.42
C SER A 144 -30.05 8.93 -15.92
N GLU A 145 -30.61 8.08 -15.06
CA GLU A 145 -30.98 6.69 -15.42
C GLU A 145 -31.92 6.65 -16.64
N ALA A 146 -32.87 7.59 -16.74
CA ALA A 146 -33.79 7.68 -17.87
C ALA A 146 -33.09 8.04 -19.19
N GLU A 147 -32.09 8.94 -19.18
CA GLU A 147 -31.28 9.26 -20.36
C GLU A 147 -30.38 8.08 -20.76
N GLN A 148 -29.82 7.38 -19.77
CA GLN A 148 -29.03 6.17 -20.02
C GLN A 148 -29.90 5.06 -20.64
N GLU A 149 -31.11 4.83 -20.12
CA GLU A 149 -32.05 3.84 -20.67
C GLU A 149 -32.51 4.22 -22.08
N ALA A 150 -32.87 5.49 -22.32
CA ALA A 150 -33.26 5.97 -23.64
C ALA A 150 -32.14 5.74 -24.66
N ARG A 151 -30.89 6.05 -24.29
CA ARG A 151 -29.70 5.82 -25.12
C ARG A 151 -29.44 4.34 -25.38
N ILE A 152 -29.69 3.46 -24.42
CA ILE A 152 -29.60 2.00 -24.59
C ILE A 152 -30.62 1.52 -25.63
N ARG A 153 -31.88 1.94 -25.53
CA ARG A 153 -32.95 1.58 -26.47
C ARG A 153 -32.69 2.11 -27.89
N GLU A 154 -32.10 3.30 -28.01
CA GLU A 154 -31.66 3.86 -29.29
C GLU A 154 -30.54 3.01 -29.91
N LEU A 155 -29.48 2.72 -29.15
CA LEU A 155 -28.35 1.89 -29.61
C LEU A 155 -28.79 0.46 -29.96
N GLU A 156 -29.74 -0.12 -29.24
CA GLU A 156 -30.35 -1.42 -29.55
C GLU A 156 -31.08 -1.39 -30.91
N THR A 157 -31.73 -0.27 -31.22
CA THR A 157 -32.42 -0.07 -32.50
C THR A 157 -31.42 0.06 -33.65
N GLN A 158 -30.39 0.90 -33.48
CA GLN A 158 -29.30 1.06 -34.44
C GLN A 158 -28.56 -0.26 -34.70
N LEU A 159 -28.26 -1.05 -33.66
CA LEU A 159 -27.62 -2.37 -33.79
C LEU A 159 -28.47 -3.36 -34.59
N ARG A 160 -29.80 -3.35 -34.41
CA ARG A 160 -30.72 -4.18 -35.21
C ARG A 160 -30.75 -3.79 -36.69
N GLU A 161 -30.57 -2.51 -37.01
CA GLU A 161 -30.51 -2.03 -38.39
C GLU A 161 -29.19 -2.41 -39.04
N VAL A 162 -28.06 -2.15 -38.37
CA VAL A 162 -26.72 -2.53 -38.83
C VAL A 162 -26.59 -4.04 -39.03
N GLU A 163 -27.18 -4.88 -38.17
CA GLU A 163 -27.14 -6.34 -38.37
C GLU A 163 -27.99 -6.79 -39.57
N LYS A 164 -29.14 -6.15 -39.84
CA LYS A 164 -29.92 -6.43 -41.07
C LYS A 164 -29.10 -6.10 -42.32
N GLU A 165 -28.41 -4.95 -42.33
CA GLU A 165 -27.52 -4.58 -43.43
C GLU A 165 -26.36 -5.57 -43.57
N ARG A 166 -25.75 -5.99 -42.46
CA ARG A 166 -24.68 -7.00 -42.44
C ARG A 166 -25.13 -8.33 -43.04
N VAL A 167 -26.34 -8.80 -42.69
CA VAL A 167 -26.94 -10.02 -43.24
C VAL A 167 -27.22 -9.86 -44.73
N ALA A 168 -27.86 -8.77 -45.17
CA ALA A 168 -28.14 -8.52 -46.58
C ALA A 168 -26.85 -8.47 -47.43
N LYS A 169 -25.80 -7.80 -46.93
CA LYS A 169 -24.48 -7.77 -47.59
C LYS A 169 -23.81 -9.14 -47.62
N ALA A 170 -23.96 -9.96 -46.58
CA ALA A 170 -23.48 -11.34 -46.57
C ALA A 170 -24.19 -12.23 -47.61
N GLU A 171 -25.50 -12.05 -47.81
CA GLU A 171 -26.27 -12.73 -48.85
C GLU A 171 -25.87 -12.28 -50.27
N GLU A 172 -25.72 -10.98 -50.50
CA GLU A 172 -25.19 -10.44 -51.76
C GLU A 172 -23.81 -11.02 -52.09
N LEU A 173 -22.89 -11.04 -51.11
CA LEU A 173 -21.56 -11.64 -51.24
C LEU A 173 -21.63 -13.14 -51.55
N LYS A 174 -22.51 -13.89 -50.88
CA LYS A 174 -22.73 -15.32 -51.16
C LYS A 174 -23.23 -15.55 -52.59
N ARG A 175 -24.13 -14.68 -53.09
CA ARG A 175 -24.62 -14.75 -54.48
C ARG A 175 -23.54 -14.41 -55.51
N LEU A 176 -22.72 -13.40 -55.23
CA LEU A 176 -21.59 -13.03 -56.10
C LEU A 176 -20.51 -14.12 -56.10
N ARG A 177 -20.22 -14.72 -54.95
CA ARG A 177 -19.32 -15.86 -54.79
C ARG A 177 -19.76 -17.05 -55.64
N GLY A 178 -21.04 -17.43 -55.59
CA GLY A 178 -21.59 -18.51 -56.42
C GLY A 178 -21.42 -18.23 -57.93
N ARG A 179 -21.76 -17.03 -58.39
CA ARG A 179 -21.55 -16.65 -59.81
C ARG A 179 -20.08 -16.67 -60.23
N LEU A 180 -19.16 -16.37 -59.32
CA LEU A 180 -17.73 -16.46 -59.58
C LEU A 180 -17.27 -17.93 -59.63
N GLU A 181 -17.77 -18.79 -58.74
CA GLU A 181 -17.55 -20.24 -58.78
C GLU A 181 -18.07 -20.86 -60.09
N ASP A 182 -19.25 -20.46 -60.57
CA ASP A 182 -19.82 -20.91 -61.85
C ASP A 182 -18.91 -20.55 -63.03
N VAL A 183 -18.43 -19.30 -63.10
CA VAL A 183 -17.52 -18.83 -64.16
C VAL A 183 -16.17 -19.55 -64.07
N LEU A 184 -15.63 -19.73 -62.86
CA LEU A 184 -14.37 -20.46 -62.67
C LEU A 184 -14.50 -21.94 -63.06
N GLY A 185 -15.67 -22.55 -62.81
CA GLY A 185 -16.02 -23.90 -63.23
C GLY A 185 -16.14 -24.03 -64.75
N ALA A 186 -16.78 -23.08 -65.42
CA ALA A 186 -16.85 -23.06 -66.89
C ALA A 186 -15.46 -22.90 -67.52
N VAL A 187 -14.61 -22.04 -66.97
CA VAL A 187 -13.22 -21.86 -67.43
C VAL A 187 -12.37 -23.10 -67.18
N SER A 188 -12.51 -23.78 -66.03
CA SER A 188 -11.76 -25.00 -65.76
C SER A 188 -12.20 -26.15 -66.66
N VAL A 189 -13.51 -26.34 -66.89
CA VAL A 189 -14.02 -27.32 -67.87
C VAL A 189 -13.53 -26.98 -69.29
N GLY A 190 -13.51 -25.71 -69.69
CA GLY A 190 -12.98 -25.30 -70.99
C GLY A 190 -11.45 -25.51 -71.16
N LEU A 191 -10.68 -25.48 -70.07
CA LEU A 191 -9.22 -25.70 -70.10
C LEU A 191 -8.81 -27.17 -69.96
N TYR A 192 -9.63 -28.00 -69.29
CA TYR A 192 -9.29 -29.38 -68.94
C TYR A 192 -10.19 -30.45 -69.59
N GLY A 193 -11.35 -30.07 -70.14
CA GLY A 193 -12.35 -31.00 -70.71
C GLY A 193 -12.14 -31.37 -72.18
N ASP A 194 -11.15 -30.80 -72.85
CA ASP A 194 -10.85 -31.01 -74.28
C ASP A 194 -9.62 -31.94 -74.48
N ARG A 195 -9.55 -33.01 -73.67
CA ARG A 195 -8.50 -34.06 -73.69
C ARG A 195 -9.06 -35.47 -73.48
#